data_AF-A0A1X1CQH1-F1
#
_entry.id   AF-A0A1X1CQH1-F1
#
_cell.length_a   1.000
_cell.length_b   1.000
_cell.length_c   1.000
_cell.angle_alpha   90.00
_cell.angle_beta   90.00
_cell.angle_gamma   90.00
#
_symmetry.space_group_name_H-M   'P 1'
#
loop_
_entity.id
_entity.type
_entity.pdbx_description
1 polymer ?
#
loop_
_entity_poly.entity_id
_entity_poly.type
_entity_poly.pdbx_seq_one_letter_code
_entity_poly.pdbx_strand_id
1 'polypeptide(L)'
;MKFNYSIHRLNLKAQWQKDSFRVLFFVFTMMLFSVIIKWILPLFSHGNVIGGFSGMISGLLVNFWLTNISELTIKSPIYTDELVTVLNKYKYRQTDHDYYELQVAKLTRFQSQRIYIRNDGNSMILEGPYNTLKKIINQLNK
;
A
#
# COMPACT_ATOMS: atom_id res chain seq x y z
N MET A 1 -6.33 24.74 9.08
CA MET A 1 -6.80 25.04 7.70
C MET A 1 -7.34 23.75 7.10
N LYS A 2 -8.50 23.74 6.42
CA LYS A 2 -8.96 22.54 5.71
C LYS A 2 -8.35 22.56 4.30
N PHE A 3 -7.43 21.63 4.03
CA PHE A 3 -6.79 21.54 2.73
C PHE A 3 -7.68 20.77 1.74
N ASN A 4 -7.70 21.20 0.48
CA ASN A 4 -8.28 20.40 -0.59
C ASN A 4 -7.31 19.28 -0.94
N TYR A 5 -7.72 18.03 -0.72
CA TYR A 5 -6.92 16.86 -1.04
C TYR A 5 -7.73 15.84 -1.83
N SER A 6 -7.04 15.02 -2.61
CA SER A 6 -7.62 13.85 -3.26
C SER A 6 -6.71 12.65 -3.01
N ILE A 7 -7.32 11.49 -2.71
CA ILE A 7 -6.59 10.24 -2.52
C ILE A 7 -7.11 9.21 -3.51
N HIS A 8 -6.20 8.68 -4.33
CA HIS A 8 -6.51 7.71 -5.35
C HIS A 8 -5.62 6.50 -5.19
N ARG A 9 -6.19 5.31 -5.32
CA ARG A 9 -5.40 4.08 -5.36
C ARG A 9 -4.80 3.95 -6.74
N LEU A 10 -3.55 3.52 -6.80
CA LEU A 10 -2.91 3.26 -8.08
C LEU A 10 -3.64 2.12 -8.80
N ASN A 11 -3.81 2.29 -10.11
CA ASN A 11 -4.31 1.22 -10.97
C ASN A 11 -3.26 0.10 -11.09
N LEU A 12 -3.66 -1.07 -11.59
CA LEU A 12 -2.78 -2.24 -11.66
C LEU A 12 -1.49 -1.97 -12.46
N LYS A 13 -1.57 -1.18 -13.53
CA LYS A 13 -0.41 -0.83 -14.37
C LYS A 13 0.60 0.04 -13.60
N ALA A 14 0.13 1.08 -12.92
CA ALA A 14 0.98 1.93 -12.09
C ALA A 14 1.53 1.17 -10.88
N GLN A 15 0.74 0.26 -10.30
CA GLN A 15 1.18 -0.62 -9.23
C GLN A 15 2.29 -1.57 -9.70
N TRP A 16 2.19 -2.12 -10.92
CA TRP A 16 3.24 -2.95 -11.51
C TRP A 16 4.54 -2.18 -11.74
N GLN A 17 4.46 -0.95 -12.24
CA GLN A 17 5.64 -0.13 -12.49
C GLN A 17 6.40 0.22 -11.20
N LYS A 18 5.70 0.37 -10.08
CA LYS A 18 6.31 0.76 -8.78
C LYS A 18 6.62 -0.42 -7.87
N ASP A 19 5.83 -1.49 -7.93
CA ASP A 19 5.93 -2.64 -7.03
C ASP A 19 5.59 -3.95 -7.77
N SER A 20 6.38 -4.24 -8.81
CA SER A 20 6.28 -5.47 -9.60
C SER A 20 6.44 -6.73 -8.75
N PHE A 21 7.33 -6.69 -7.74
CA PHE A 21 7.57 -7.80 -6.83
C PHE A 21 6.30 -8.22 -6.10
N ARG A 22 5.52 -7.28 -5.59
CA ARG A 22 4.25 -7.60 -4.93
C ARG A 22 3.26 -8.23 -5.89
N VAL A 23 3.10 -7.69 -7.10
CA VAL A 23 2.16 -8.27 -8.07
C VAL A 23 2.58 -9.70 -8.41
N LEU A 24 3.88 -9.94 -8.61
CA LEU A 24 4.43 -11.28 -8.80
C LEU A 24 4.14 -12.20 -7.59
N PHE A 25 4.30 -11.70 -6.37
CA PHE A 25 3.96 -12.45 -5.15
C PHE A 25 2.48 -12.86 -5.12
N PHE A 26 1.55 -11.97 -5.47
CA PHE A 26 0.12 -12.30 -5.55
C PHE A 26 -0.17 -13.35 -6.63
N VAL A 27 0.44 -13.23 -7.82
CA VAL A 27 0.28 -14.20 -8.91
C VAL A 27 0.83 -15.57 -8.50
N PHE A 28 2.02 -15.61 -7.91
CA PHE A 28 2.64 -16.85 -7.43
C PHE A 28 1.79 -17.52 -6.34
N THR A 29 1.33 -16.72 -5.37
CA THR A 29 0.44 -17.19 -4.29
C THR A 29 -0.86 -17.76 -4.84
N MET A 30 -1.45 -17.10 -5.84
CA MET A 30 -2.64 -17.60 -6.54
C MET A 30 -2.39 -18.93 -7.25
N MET A 31 -1.26 -19.08 -7.95
CA MET A 31 -0.89 -20.35 -8.59
C MET A 31 -0.71 -21.47 -7.56
N LEU A 32 0.04 -21.19 -6.49
CA LEU A 32 0.32 -22.17 -5.44
C LEU A 32 -0.97 -22.63 -4.76
N PHE A 33 -1.84 -21.71 -4.33
CA PHE A 33 -3.13 -22.08 -3.75
C PHE A 33 -4.05 -22.78 -4.75
N SER A 34 -4.02 -22.43 -6.03
CA SER A 34 -4.80 -23.13 -7.06
C SER A 34 -4.40 -24.61 -7.17
N VAL A 35 -3.10 -24.91 -7.09
CA VAL A 35 -2.61 -26.30 -7.06
C VAL A 35 -3.09 -27.02 -5.81
N ILE A 36 -2.98 -26.39 -4.63
CA ILE A 36 -3.43 -26.97 -3.35
C ILE A 36 -4.94 -27.24 -3.39
N ILE A 37 -5.74 -26.27 -3.82
CA ILE A 37 -7.21 -26.36 -3.86
C ILE A 37 -7.66 -27.45 -4.84
N LYS A 38 -6.99 -27.57 -5.98
CA LYS A 38 -7.37 -28.54 -7.02
C LYS A 38 -6.93 -29.97 -6.70
N TRP A 39 -5.71 -30.15 -6.18
CA TRP A 39 -5.09 -31.48 -6.07
C TRP A 39 -5.03 -32.02 -4.65
N ILE A 40 -4.92 -31.15 -3.64
CA ILE A 40 -4.71 -31.56 -2.25
C ILE A 40 -6.04 -31.54 -1.50
N LEU A 41 -6.82 -30.47 -1.62
CA LEU A 41 -8.10 -30.30 -0.91
C LEU A 41 -9.07 -31.48 -1.08
N PRO A 42 -9.25 -32.06 -2.29
CA PRO A 42 -10.16 -33.19 -2.49
C PRO A 42 -9.69 -34.50 -1.84
N LEU A 43 -8.40 -34.61 -1.48
CA LEU A 43 -7.85 -35.80 -0.82
C LEU A 43 -8.19 -35.87 0.67
N PHE A 44 -8.50 -34.72 1.30
CA PHE A 44 -8.69 -34.62 2.76
C PHE A 44 -10.15 -34.46 3.20
N SER A 45 -11.11 -34.30 2.30
CA SER A 45 -12.55 -34.47 2.55
C SER A 45 -13.33 -34.41 1.22
N HIS A 46 -14.67 -34.44 1.27
CA HIS A 46 -15.56 -33.94 0.20
C HIS A 46 -15.36 -32.42 -0.01
N GLY A 47 -14.12 -32.00 -0.22
CA GLY A 47 -13.66 -30.62 -0.16
C GLY A 47 -14.31 -29.82 -1.26
N ASN A 48 -15.05 -28.78 -0.88
CA ASN A 48 -15.69 -27.90 -1.83
C ASN A 48 -14.63 -27.03 -2.53
N VAL A 49 -14.17 -27.51 -3.68
CA VAL A 49 -13.22 -26.83 -4.57
C VAL A 49 -13.69 -25.41 -4.90
N ILE A 50 -14.99 -25.21 -5.16
CA ILE A 50 -15.59 -23.91 -5.48
C ILE A 50 -15.47 -22.95 -4.28
N GLY A 51 -15.72 -23.46 -3.07
CA GLY A 51 -15.54 -22.71 -1.83
C GLY A 51 -14.07 -22.32 -1.60
N GLY A 52 -13.14 -23.24 -1.87
CA GLY A 52 -11.71 -22.98 -1.80
C GLY A 52 -11.26 -21.86 -2.73
N PHE A 53 -11.67 -21.89 -4.00
CA PHE A 53 -11.35 -20.83 -4.95
C PHE A 53 -11.99 -19.49 -4.57
N SER A 54 -13.24 -19.48 -4.11
CA SER A 54 -13.91 -18.26 -3.63
C SER A 54 -13.19 -17.64 -2.44
N GLY A 55 -12.75 -18.47 -1.48
CA GLY A 55 -11.95 -18.04 -0.33
C GLY A 55 -10.59 -17.47 -0.74
N MET A 56 -9.89 -18.12 -1.67
CA MET A 56 -8.62 -17.64 -2.20
C MET A 56 -8.78 -16.28 -2.89
N ILE A 57 -9.74 -16.13 -3.80
CA ILE A 57 -9.97 -14.89 -4.55
C ILE A 57 -10.35 -13.76 -3.61
N SER A 58 -11.29 -13.98 -2.70
CA SER A 58 -11.70 -12.96 -1.72
C SER A 58 -10.55 -12.54 -0.81
N GLY A 59 -9.77 -13.49 -0.29
CA GLY A 59 -8.60 -13.20 0.53
C GLY A 59 -7.53 -12.39 -0.20
N LEU A 60 -7.21 -12.77 -1.45
CA LEU A 60 -6.24 -12.05 -2.27
C LEU A 60 -6.75 -10.65 -2.64
N LEU A 61 -8.02 -10.48 -2.99
CA LEU A 61 -8.62 -9.18 -3.29
C LEU A 61 -8.58 -8.24 -2.08
N VAL A 62 -8.98 -8.72 -0.90
CA VAL A 62 -8.95 -7.91 0.32
C VAL A 62 -7.51 -7.53 0.69
N ASN A 63 -6.58 -8.48 0.63
CA ASN A 63 -5.18 -8.20 0.93
C ASN A 63 -4.57 -7.21 -0.07
N PHE A 64 -4.84 -7.39 -1.36
CA PHE A 64 -4.43 -6.45 -2.40
C PHE A 64 -5.01 -5.06 -2.13
N TRP A 65 -6.32 -4.96 -1.84
CA TRP A 65 -6.99 -3.71 -1.54
C TRP A 65 -6.44 -3.01 -0.30
N LEU A 66 -6.08 -3.74 0.75
CA LEU A 66 -5.54 -3.15 1.99
C LEU A 66 -4.10 -2.69 1.84
N THR A 67 -3.33 -3.36 1.00
CA THR A 67 -1.89 -3.09 0.87
C THR A 67 -1.57 -2.18 -0.31
N ASN A 68 -2.48 -1.99 -1.27
CA ASN A 68 -2.23 -1.23 -2.50
C ASN A 68 -1.64 0.17 -2.24
N ILE A 69 -0.69 0.58 -3.08
CA ILE A 69 -0.11 1.91 -3.01
C ILE A 69 -1.15 2.90 -3.51
N SER A 70 -1.23 4.03 -2.83
CA SER A 70 -2.11 5.14 -3.15
C SER A 70 -1.30 6.40 -3.32
N GLU A 71 -1.89 7.32 -4.07
CA GLU A 71 -1.39 8.65 -4.34
C GLU A 71 -2.34 9.64 -3.67
N LEU A 72 -1.78 10.49 -2.82
CA LEU A 72 -2.45 11.58 -2.14
C LEU A 72 -1.94 12.89 -2.74
N THR A 73 -2.81 13.63 -3.41
CA THR A 73 -2.51 14.94 -3.96
C THR A 73 -3.10 16.01 -3.05
N ILE A 74 -2.30 16.97 -2.61
CA ILE A 74 -2.74 18.08 -1.79
C ILE A 74 -2.59 19.39 -2.57
N LYS A 75 -3.73 20.07 -2.79
CA LYS A 75 -3.84 21.32 -3.56
C LYS A 75 -3.87 22.52 -2.61
N SER A 76 -2.75 22.83 -1.99
CA SER A 76 -2.56 24.02 -1.14
C SER A 76 -1.08 24.12 -0.77
N PRO A 77 -0.55 25.33 -0.50
CA PRO A 77 0.80 25.46 0.05
C PRO A 77 0.84 24.84 1.45
N ILE A 78 1.13 23.55 1.52
CA ILE A 78 1.60 22.90 2.75
C ILE A 78 3.09 23.13 2.80
N TYR A 79 3.55 23.74 3.88
CA TYR A 79 4.96 23.81 4.19
C TYR A 79 5.47 22.40 4.45
N THR A 80 6.50 21.99 3.71
CA THR A 80 7.12 20.66 3.81
C THR A 80 7.45 20.30 5.26
N ASP A 81 7.78 21.29 6.09
CA ASP A 81 8.11 21.14 7.51
C ASP A 81 6.94 20.61 8.37
N GLU A 82 5.70 20.99 8.08
CA GLU A 82 4.52 20.48 8.80
C GLU A 82 4.33 18.99 8.51
N LEU A 83 4.47 18.60 7.25
CA LEU A 83 4.40 17.21 6.83
C LEU A 83 5.54 16.39 7.46
N VAL A 84 6.77 16.90 7.46
CA VAL A 84 7.94 16.25 8.10
C VAL A 84 7.68 16.04 9.58
N THR A 85 7.08 17.01 10.27
CA THR A 85 6.72 16.90 11.69
C THR A 85 5.72 15.77 11.93
N VAL A 86 4.68 15.65 11.09
CA VAL A 86 3.70 14.57 11.16
C VAL A 86 4.34 13.21 10.87
N LEU A 87 5.22 13.12 9.86
CA LEU A 87 5.94 11.91 9.51
C LEU A 87 6.85 11.44 10.66
N ASN A 88 7.60 12.37 11.27
CA ASN A 88 8.44 12.08 12.44
C ASN A 88 7.61 11.58 13.63
N LYS A 89 6.43 12.14 13.90
CA LYS A 89 5.49 11.66 14.93
C LYS A 89 5.07 10.20 14.69
N TYR A 90 4.95 9.81 13.42
CA TYR A 90 4.68 8.43 13.02
C TYR A 90 5.93 7.55 12.87
N LYS A 91 7.10 8.03 13.32
CA LYS A 91 8.40 7.32 13.27
C LYS A 91 8.91 7.03 11.85
N TYR A 92 8.43 7.77 10.85
CA TYR A 92 9.02 7.80 9.53
C TYR A 92 10.29 8.65 9.57
N ARG A 93 11.36 8.17 8.95
CA ARG A 93 12.58 8.95 8.73
C ARG A 93 12.89 9.00 7.24
N GLN A 94 13.41 10.15 6.80
CA GLN A 94 13.99 10.27 5.46
C GLN A 94 15.20 9.35 5.35
N THR A 95 15.31 8.67 4.22
CA THR A 95 16.44 7.81 3.86
C THR A 95 17.32 8.52 2.83
N ASP A 96 18.51 8.00 2.60
CA ASP A 96 19.50 8.54 1.64
C ASP A 96 19.05 8.48 0.17
N HIS A 97 17.86 7.93 -0.09
CA HIS A 97 17.28 7.73 -1.41
C HIS A 97 15.98 8.53 -1.61
N ASP A 98 15.82 9.64 -0.88
CA ASP A 98 14.70 10.58 -1.00
C ASP A 98 13.29 9.98 -0.77
N TYR A 99 13.20 8.92 0.04
CA TYR A 99 11.94 8.39 0.54
C TYR A 99 11.91 8.29 2.06
N TYR A 100 10.72 8.33 2.63
CA TYR A 100 10.48 8.17 4.06
C TYR A 100 10.12 6.73 4.37
N GLU A 101 10.82 6.13 5.34
CA GLU A 101 10.58 4.74 5.75
C GLU A 101 10.37 4.66 7.27
N LEU A 102 9.50 3.73 7.68
CA LEU A 102 9.29 3.44 9.09
C LEU A 102 10.51 2.68 9.64
N GLN A 103 11.18 3.20 10.67
CA GLN A 103 12.40 2.54 11.19
C GLN A 103 12.17 1.11 11.70
N VAL A 104 10.97 0.82 12.21
CA VAL A 104 10.61 -0.55 12.65
C VAL A 104 10.54 -1.52 11.45
N ALA A 105 10.30 -1.02 10.23
CA ALA A 105 10.26 -1.84 9.02
C ALA A 105 11.64 -2.38 8.59
N LYS A 106 12.76 -1.80 9.06
CA LYS A 106 14.10 -2.41 8.88
C LYS A 106 14.17 -3.82 9.46
N LEU A 107 13.42 -4.10 10.53
CA LEU A 107 13.37 -5.42 11.17
C LEU A 107 12.43 -6.40 10.48
N THR A 108 11.42 -5.94 9.75
CA THR A 108 10.36 -6.81 9.17
C THR A 108 10.36 -6.90 7.65
N ARG A 109 11.28 -6.23 6.94
CA ARG A 109 11.46 -6.27 5.46
C ARG A 109 10.18 -5.99 4.64
N PHE A 110 9.13 -5.42 5.22
CA PHE A 110 7.95 -4.99 4.47
C PHE A 110 8.25 -3.66 3.77
N GLN A 111 8.76 -3.74 2.54
CA GLN A 111 8.98 -2.58 1.64
C GLN A 111 7.70 -1.78 1.34
N SER A 112 6.53 -2.34 1.68
CA SER A 112 5.22 -1.78 1.38
C SER A 112 4.89 -0.48 2.12
N GLN A 113 5.71 -0.02 3.06
CA GLN A 113 5.39 1.15 3.89
C GLN A 113 6.13 2.43 3.50
N ARG A 114 6.90 2.46 2.40
CA ARG A 114 7.61 3.66 1.97
C ARG A 114 6.65 4.79 1.59
N ILE A 115 7.05 6.01 1.91
CA ILE A 115 6.35 7.23 1.51
C ILE A 115 7.28 8.05 0.62
N TYR A 116 6.87 8.26 -0.63
CA TYR A 116 7.56 9.16 -1.56
C TYR A 116 6.86 10.50 -1.58
N ILE A 117 7.63 11.59 -1.56
CA ILE A 117 7.11 12.95 -1.64
C ILE A 117 7.61 13.56 -2.94
N ARG A 118 6.69 14.07 -3.76
CA ARG A 118 7.02 14.85 -4.95
C ARG A 118 6.33 16.19 -4.85
N ASN A 119 7.03 17.26 -5.21
CA ASN A 119 6.47 18.60 -5.19
C ASN A 119 6.34 19.09 -6.64
N ASP A 120 5.11 19.32 -7.10
CA ASP A 120 4.80 19.72 -8.46
C ASP A 120 4.30 21.18 -8.48
N GLY A 121 5.14 22.09 -7.94
CA GLY A 121 4.94 23.54 -7.87
C GLY A 121 3.74 24.00 -7.05
N ASN A 122 2.53 23.72 -7.54
CA ASN A 122 1.24 24.08 -6.96
C ASN A 122 0.59 22.93 -6.16
N SER A 123 1.16 21.73 -6.17
CA SER A 123 0.63 20.59 -5.43
C SER A 123 1.71 19.67 -4.90
N MET A 124 1.45 19.12 -3.71
CA MET A 124 2.31 18.12 -3.09
C MET A 124 1.69 16.74 -3.30
N ILE A 125 2.47 15.81 -3.83
CA ILE A 125 2.06 14.44 -4.12
C ILE A 125 2.79 13.50 -3.15
N LEU A 126 2.00 12.69 -2.46
CA LEU A 126 2.43 11.71 -1.48
C LEU A 126 2.05 10.32 -1.97
N GLU A 127 3.01 9.41 -2.06
CA GLU A 127 2.78 8.05 -2.53
C GLU A 127 3.12 7.05 -1.43
N GLY A 128 2.18 6.18 -1.07
CA GLY A 128 2.38 5.22 0.01
C GLY A 128 1.11 4.42 0.33
N PRO A 129 1.07 3.67 1.44
CA PRO A 129 -0.11 2.90 1.82
C PRO A 129 -1.33 3.79 2.05
N TYR A 130 -2.47 3.42 1.46
CA TYR A 130 -3.74 4.16 1.58
C TYR A 130 -4.07 4.54 3.04
N ASN A 131 -3.99 3.57 3.95
CA ASN A 131 -4.34 3.76 5.35
C ASN A 131 -3.38 4.70 6.08
N THR A 132 -2.10 4.70 5.70
CA THR A 132 -1.10 5.61 6.25
C THR A 132 -1.34 7.03 5.75
N LEU A 133 -1.54 7.21 4.45
CA LEU A 133 -1.85 8.51 3.85
C LEU A 133 -3.12 9.11 4.44
N LYS A 134 -4.16 8.29 4.65
CA LYS A 134 -5.40 8.72 5.31
C LYS A 134 -5.17 9.20 6.76
N LYS A 135 -4.25 8.58 7.50
CA LYS A 135 -3.89 9.04 8.85
C LYS A 135 -3.13 10.35 8.83
N ILE A 136 -2.19 10.51 7.89
CA ILE A 136 -1.39 11.73 7.73
C ILE A 136 -2.30 12.92 7.41
N ILE A 137 -3.18 12.79 6.41
CA ILE A 137 -4.07 13.89 6.02
C ILE A 137 -5.07 14.26 7.12
N ASN A 138 -5.52 13.28 7.92
CA ASN A 138 -6.38 13.54 9.07
C ASN A 138 -5.65 14.29 10.19
N GLN A 139 -4.33 14.15 10.34
CA GLN A 139 -3.57 14.95 11.30
C GLN A 139 -3.29 16.36 10.77
N LEU A 140 -3.00 16.49 9.47
CA LEU A 140 -2.76 17.80 8.85
C LEU A 140 -4.03 18.67 8.83
N ASN A 141 -5.21 18.06 8.76
CA ASN A 141 -6.49 18.78 8.82
C ASN A 141 -7.02 19.06 10.24
N LYS A 142 -6.34 18.57 11.29
CA LYS A 142 -6.69 18.90 12.68
C LYS A 142 -6.13 20.26 13.04
#